data_AF-A0A9X4HU70-F1
#
_entry.id   AF-A0A9X4HU70-F1
#
_cell.length_a   1.000
_cell.length_b   1.000
_cell.length_c   1.000
_cell.angle_alpha   90.00
_cell.angle_beta   90.00
_cell.angle_gamma   90.00
#
_symmetry.space_group_name_H-M   'P 1'
#
loop_
_entity.id
_entity.type
_entity.pdbx_description
1 polymer ?
#
loop_
_entity_poly.entity_id
_entity_poly.type
_entity_poly.pdbx_seq_one_letter_code
_entity_poly.pdbx_strand_id
1 'polypeptide(L)'
;MTPIQLADFVGQHGQEEAARRLGTSQAAISKAVRSGRHILVRGLPEGRFEAFELKAFPSSGHQVAPRPDLELIMSVFAGFAEPLNRSVHPSSNAQASP
;
A
#
# COMPACT_ATOMS: atom_id res chain seq x y z
N MET A 1 1.00 14.61 -4.10
CA MET A 1 1.11 14.74 -2.62
C MET A 1 1.93 13.56 -2.12
N THR A 2 2.91 13.78 -1.24
CA THR A 2 3.75 12.69 -0.71
C THR A 2 2.89 11.76 0.15
N PRO A 3 2.96 10.42 -0.01
CA PRO A 3 2.24 9.49 0.86
C PRO A 3 2.65 9.64 2.32
N ILE A 4 1.71 9.44 3.24
CA ILE A 4 1.93 9.52 4.69
C ILE A 4 1.53 8.21 5.38
N GLN A 5 2.00 7.96 6.60
CA GLN A 5 1.59 6.76 7.35
C GLN A 5 0.11 6.84 7.75
N LEU A 6 -0.54 5.69 7.85
CA LEU A 6 -1.93 5.60 8.31
C LEU A 6 -2.12 6.24 9.70
N ALA A 7 -1.15 6.08 10.60
CA ALA A 7 -1.20 6.69 11.93
C ALA A 7 -1.25 8.23 11.85
N ASP A 8 -0.45 8.84 10.97
CA ASP A 8 -0.43 10.29 10.77
C ASP A 8 -1.73 10.78 10.11
N PHE A 9 -2.21 10.03 9.11
CA PHE A 9 -3.49 10.32 8.45
C PHE A 9 -4.66 10.26 9.44
N VAL A 10 -4.66 9.28 10.35
CA VAL A 10 -5.63 9.19 11.45
C VAL A 10 -5.46 10.34 12.44
N GLY A 11 -4.24 10.78 12.72
CA GLY A 11 -3.98 11.95 13.55
C GLY A 11 -4.56 13.25 12.97
N GLN A 12 -4.59 13.37 11.64
CA GLN A 12 -5.12 14.55 10.94
C GLN A 12 -6.65 14.54 10.82
N HIS A 13 -7.26 13.38 10.60
CA HIS A 13 -8.68 13.27 10.27
C HIS A 13 -9.54 12.66 11.37
N GLY A 14 -8.95 11.92 12.30
CA GLY A 14 -9.67 11.02 13.20
C GLY A 14 -9.97 9.66 12.57
N GLN A 15 -10.22 8.64 13.40
CA GLN A 15 -10.38 7.25 12.93
C GLN A 15 -11.63 7.04 12.08
N GLU A 16 -12.75 7.67 12.44
CA GLU A 16 -14.02 7.52 11.73
C GLU A 16 -13.97 8.13 10.33
N GLU A 17 -13.46 9.37 10.21
CA GLU A 17 -13.31 10.04 8.93
C GLU A 17 -12.23 9.37 8.07
N ALA A 18 -11.13 8.89 8.66
CA ALA A 18 -10.14 8.10 7.93
C ALA A 18 -10.75 6.80 7.38
N ALA A 19 -11.59 6.11 8.15
CA ALA A 19 -12.29 4.91 7.71
C ALA A 19 -13.23 5.22 6.53
N ARG A 20 -14.00 6.31 6.63
CA ARG A 20 -14.90 6.78 5.57
C ARG A 20 -14.14 7.09 4.27
N ARG A 21 -13.03 7.82 4.36
CA ARG A 21 -12.20 8.20 3.20
C ARG A 21 -11.51 7.02 2.53
N LEU A 22 -11.17 5.98 3.31
CA LEU A 22 -10.52 4.77 2.81
C LEU A 22 -11.50 3.64 2.47
N GLY A 23 -12.81 3.86 2.61
CA GLY A 23 -13.83 2.87 2.29
C GLY A 23 -13.77 1.62 3.18
N THR A 24 -13.44 1.78 4.47
CA THR A 24 -13.33 0.68 5.44
C THR A 24 -14.09 1.00 6.74
N SER A 25 -14.03 0.10 7.72
CA SER A 25 -14.64 0.33 9.04
C SER A 25 -13.68 0.98 10.03
N GLN A 26 -14.20 1.75 10.97
CA GLN A 26 -13.40 2.34 12.06
C GLN A 26 -12.67 1.25 12.87
N ALA A 27 -13.30 0.08 13.06
CA ALA A 27 -12.67 -1.06 13.72
C ALA A 27 -11.44 -1.59 12.96
N ALA A 28 -11.48 -1.60 11.63
CA ALA A 28 -10.33 -1.99 10.81
C ALA A 28 -9.17 -0.99 10.94
N ILE A 29 -9.47 0.31 10.94
CA ILE A 29 -8.48 1.37 11.19
C ILE A 29 -7.87 1.22 12.59
N SER A 30 -8.71 1.07 13.62
CA SER A 30 -8.26 0.89 15.01
C SER A 30 -7.33 -0.31 15.15
N LYS A 31 -7.70 -1.46 14.55
CA LYS A 31 -6.85 -2.65 14.53
C LYS A 31 -5.53 -2.39 13.82
N ALA A 32 -5.56 -1.70 12.69
CA ALA A 32 -4.36 -1.46 11.89
C ALA A 32 -3.34 -0.56 12.60
N VAL A 33 -3.81 0.53 13.20
CA VAL A 33 -2.98 1.45 13.99
C VAL A 33 -2.41 0.72 15.21
N ARG A 34 -3.26 0.00 15.96
CA ARG A 34 -2.84 -0.72 17.18
C ARG A 34 -1.83 -1.82 16.93
N SER A 35 -1.95 -2.52 15.81
CA SER A 35 -0.99 -3.56 15.41
C SER A 35 0.28 -3.00 14.77
N GLY A 36 0.38 -1.67 14.58
CA GLY A 36 1.55 -1.04 13.97
C GLY A 36 1.79 -1.45 12.53
N ARG A 37 0.72 -1.73 11.75
CA ARG A 37 0.85 -2.11 10.34
C ARG A 37 1.48 -0.97 9.55
N HIS A 38 2.39 -1.32 8.65
CA HIS A 38 3.02 -0.38 7.73
C HIS A 38 2.09 -0.09 6.56
N ILE A 39 1.23 0.92 6.75
CA ILE A 39 0.24 1.33 5.75
C ILE A 39 0.52 2.77 5.36
N LEU A 40 0.74 2.99 4.06
CA LEU A 40 0.85 4.32 3.47
C LEU A 40 -0.48 4.74 2.87
N VAL A 41 -0.86 6.00 3.09
CA VAL A 41 -2.02 6.64 2.50
C VAL A 41 -1.54 7.68 1.48
N ARG A 42 -2.03 7.57 0.24
CA ARG A 42 -1.75 8.51 -0.85
C ARG A 42 -3.01 9.28 -1.20
N GLY A 43 -2.90 10.60 -1.26
CA GLY A 43 -3.95 11.48 -1.79
C GLY A 43 -3.97 11.42 -3.31
N LEU A 44 -5.17 11.28 -3.86
CA LEU A 44 -5.47 11.31 -5.29
C LEU A 44 -6.13 12.66 -5.68
N PRO A 45 -6.24 12.97 -6.99
CA PRO A 45 -7.09 14.06 -7.45
C PRO A 45 -8.52 13.97 -6.87
N GLU A 46 -9.20 15.11 -6.80
CA GLU A 46 -10.60 15.20 -6.34
C GLU A 46 -10.82 14.84 -4.86
N GLY A 47 -9.76 14.86 -4.04
CA GLY A 47 -9.87 14.62 -2.60
C GLY A 47 -10.09 13.15 -2.23
N ARG A 48 -9.84 12.23 -3.17
CA ARG A 48 -9.86 10.79 -2.92
C ARG A 48 -8.57 10.33 -2.25
N PHE A 49 -8.63 9.19 -1.59
CA PHE A 49 -7.48 8.56 -0.96
C PHE A 49 -7.41 7.08 -1.33
N GLU A 50 -6.19 6.58 -1.41
CA GLU A 50 -5.90 5.15 -1.50
C GLU A 50 -4.84 4.79 -0.46
N ALA A 51 -4.78 3.52 -0.09
CA ALA A 51 -3.82 3.04 0.90
C ALA A 51 -3.17 1.72 0.47
N PHE A 52 -1.89 1.57 0.77
CA PHE A 52 -1.09 0.39 0.47
C PHE A 52 -0.44 -0.13 1.75
N GLU A 53 -0.52 -1.44 1.98
CA GLU A 53 0.17 -2.10 3.09
C GLU A 53 1.45 -2.77 2.59
N LEU A 54 2.55 -2.49 3.29
CA LEU A 54 3.78 -3.26 3.14
C LEU A 54 3.83 -4.35 4.21
N LYS A 55 3.97 -5.60 3.79
CA LYS A 55 4.09 -6.74 4.68
C LYS A 55 5.14 -7.71 4.16
N ALA A 56 6.02 -8.17 5.06
CA ALA A 56 6.99 -9.20 4.72
C ALA A 56 6.30 -10.50 4.27
N PHE A 57 6.94 -11.19 3.34
CA PHE A 57 6.54 -12.54 2.92
C PHE A 57 7.56 -13.56 3.47
N PRO A 58 7.12 -14.66 4.11
CA PRO A 58 5.75 -15.05 4.37
C PRO A 58 5.05 -14.15 5.41
N SER A 59 3.77 -13.88 5.17
CA SER A 59 2.96 -12.96 5.99
C SER A 59 2.49 -13.58 7.32
N SER A 60 2.73 -14.88 7.51
CA SER A 60 2.36 -15.69 8.66
C SER A 60 3.62 -16.18 9.37
N GLY A 61 3.91 -15.64 10.55
CA GLY A 61 5.06 -15.99 11.39
C GLY A 61 5.25 -14.97 12.52
N HIS A 62 5.96 -15.35 13.60
CA HIS A 62 6.41 -14.40 14.62
C HIS A 62 7.50 -13.52 14.01
N GLN A 63 7.07 -12.50 13.28
CA GLN A 63 7.98 -11.59 12.59
C GLN A 63 8.65 -10.70 13.64
N VAL A 64 9.93 -10.97 13.92
CA VAL A 64 10.86 -10.07 14.64
C VAL A 64 11.45 -9.04 13.67
N ALA A 65 10.93 -8.97 12.44
CA ALA A 65 11.50 -8.12 11.39
C ALA A 65 11.46 -6.64 11.82
N PRO A 66 12.58 -5.91 11.66
CA PRO A 66 12.63 -4.49 11.95
C PRO A 66 11.58 -3.75 11.12
N ARG A 67 10.93 -2.77 11.74
CA ARG A 67 9.99 -1.86 11.07
C ARG A 67 10.69 -1.32 9.81
N PRO A 68 10.18 -1.59 8.59
CA PRO A 68 10.68 -0.93 7.39
C PRO A 68 10.63 0.57 7.61
N ASP A 69 11.77 1.24 7.45
CA ASP A 69 11.83 2.69 7.51
C ASP A 69 11.17 3.29 6.26
N LEU A 70 10.88 4.59 6.33
CA LEU A 70 10.19 5.31 5.28
C LEU A 70 11.00 5.32 3.96
N GLU A 71 12.32 5.22 4.05
CA GLU A 71 13.24 5.17 2.90
C GLU A 71 13.15 3.82 2.16
N LEU A 72 13.17 2.71 2.89
CA LEU A 72 12.94 1.37 2.33
C LEU A 72 11.56 1.28 1.69
N ILE A 73 10.55 1.87 2.32
CA ILE A 73 9.20 1.89 1.75
C ILE A 73 9.18 2.71 0.45
N MET A 74 9.73 3.93 0.45
CA MET A 74 9.75 4.78 -0.73
C MET A 74 10.58 4.17 -1.87
N SER A 75 11.68 3.49 -1.58
CA SER A 75 12.50 2.80 -2.60
C SER A 75 11.75 1.63 -3.24
N VAL A 76 10.99 0.85 -2.45
CA VAL A 76 10.12 -0.21 -2.97
C VAL A 76 9.06 0.40 -3.90
N PHE A 77 8.35 1.45 -3.47
CA PHE A 77 7.31 2.10 -4.29
C PHE A 77 7.86 2.87 -5.50
N ALA A 78 9.06 3.45 -5.42
CA ALA A 78 9.71 4.09 -6.56
C ALA A 78 10.04 3.08 -7.67
N GLY A 79 10.42 1.85 -7.31
CA GLY A 79 10.59 0.75 -8.28
C GLY A 79 9.29 0.34 -8.99
N PHE A 80 8.12 0.65 -8.42
CA PHE A 80 6.80 0.44 -9.02
C PHE A 80 6.25 1.70 -9.73
N ALA A 81 6.96 2.82 -9.69
CA ALA A 81 6.53 4.09 -10.28
C ALA A 81 6.87 4.24 -11.78
N GLU A 82 7.43 3.19 -12.41
CA GLU A 82 7.51 3.15 -13.87
C GLU A 82 6.09 3.05 -14.45
N PRO A 83 5.73 3.91 -15.43
CA PRO A 83 4.42 3.87 -16.04
C PRO A 83 4.19 2.48 -16.64
N LEU A 84 2.94 2.01 -16.49
CA LEU A 84 2.38 0.76 -16.99
C LEU A 84 2.35 0.72 -18.54
N ASN A 85 3.44 1.11 -19.21
CA ASN A 85 3.58 1.14 -20.67
C ASN A 85 4.46 0.00 -21.20
N ARG A 86 4.83 -0.96 -20.35
CA ARG A 86 5.41 -2.21 -20.82
C ARG A 86 4.27 -3.13 -21.26
N SER A 87 3.84 -2.97 -22.51
CA SER A 87 3.05 -3.97 -23.24
C SER A 87 3.57 -5.37 -22.89
N VAL A 88 2.73 -6.19 -22.28
CA VAL A 88 2.94 -7.63 -22.28
C VAL A 88 2.88 -8.06 -23.75
N HIS A 89 4.02 -8.42 -24.33
CA HIS A 89 4.06 -9.02 -25.65
C HIS A 89 3.17 -10.29 -25.62
N PRO A 90 2.14 -10.42 -26.46
CA PRO A 90 1.49 -11.70 -26.67
C PRO A 90 2.40 -12.51 -27.59
N SER A 91 3.41 -13.16 -27.04
CA SER A 91 4.13 -14.21 -27.76
C SER A 91 4.00 -15.51 -26.97
N SER A 92 2.83 -16.11 -27.12
CA SER A 92 2.58 -17.52 -26.87
C SER A 92 1.59 -17.96 -27.94
N ASN A 93 2.12 -18.23 -29.14
CA ASN A 93 1.64 -19.21 -30.11
C ASN A 93 2.47 -19.10 -31.39
N ALA A 94 3.66 -19.70 -31.39
CA ALA A 94 4.37 -20.03 -32.62
C ALA A 94 5.26 -21.26 -32.39
N GLN A 95 4.69 -22.35 -31.87
CA GLN A 95 5.23 -23.69 -32.06
C GLN A 95 4.08 -24.69 -32.17
N ALA A 96 3.54 -24.80 -33.37
CA ALA A 96 2.92 -26.02 -33.86
C ALA A 96 2.85 -25.93 -35.38
N SER A 97 3.83 -26.55 -36.06
CA SER A 97 3.61 -27.20 -37.35
C SER A 97 4.60 -28.37 -37.48
N PRO A 98 4.14 -29.52 -38.02
CA PRO A 98 4.85 -30.80 -38.03
C PRO A 98 6.03 -30.86 -39.00
#